data_AF-A0A1C6JCD8-F1
#
_entry.id   AF-A0A1C6JCD8-F1
#
_cell.length_a   1.000
_cell.length_b   1.000
_cell.length_c   1.000
_cell.angle_alpha   90.00
_cell.angle_beta   90.00
_cell.angle_gamma   90.00
#
_symmetry.space_group_name_H-M   'P 1'
#
loop_
_entity.id
_entity.type
_entity.pdbx_description
1 polymer ?
#
loop_
_entity_poly.entity_id
_entity_poly.type
_entity_poly.pdbx_seq_one_letter_code
_entity_poly.pdbx_strand_id
1 'polypeptide(L)'
;MKNIISELFYGNIDPQTRSYQKGSYIQKYMTILANAEEVLTKNLSGDDKKTFLSYANASNIVLGESELDSFIVGFRLGTQFTYDTFVSNTAPFTDFLKEEAE
;
A
#
# COMPACT_ATOMS: atom_id res chain seq x y z
N MET A 1 9.51 24.49 -10.71
CA MET A 1 9.07 23.27 -10.01
C MET A 1 10.28 22.68 -9.30
N LYS A 2 10.18 22.39 -7.99
CA LYS A 2 11.24 21.67 -7.28
C LYS A 2 11.34 20.25 -7.84
N ASN A 3 12.55 19.71 -7.94
CA ASN A 3 12.78 18.36 -8.45
C ASN A 3 12.15 17.35 -7.48
N ILE A 4 11.13 16.61 -7.94
CA ILE A 4 10.39 15.65 -7.14
C ILE A 4 11.28 14.57 -6.49
N ILE A 5 12.37 14.18 -7.17
CA ILE A 5 13.34 13.21 -6.65
C ILE A 5 14.13 13.81 -5.48
N SER A 6 14.51 15.09 -5.57
CA SER A 6 15.18 15.77 -4.46
C SER A 6 14.26 15.92 -3.26
N GLU A 7 12.99 16.29 -3.48
CA GLU A 7 12.02 16.42 -2.39
C GLU A 7 11.71 15.05 -1.73
N LEU A 8 11.69 13.96 -2.50
CA LEU A 8 11.59 12.60 -1.96
C LEU A 8 12.85 12.21 -1.15
N PHE A 9 14.04 12.47 -1.69
CA PHE A 9 15.31 12.15 -1.02
C PHE A 9 15.46 12.86 0.33
N TYR A 10 15.07 14.13 0.41
CA TYR A 10 15.10 14.89 1.65
C TYR A 10 13.90 14.60 2.58
N GLY A 11 12.99 13.70 2.20
CA GLY A 11 11.82 13.33 3.01
C GLY A 11 10.73 14.39 3.07
N ASN A 12 10.75 15.38 2.17
CA ASN A 12 9.71 16.42 2.08
C ASN A 12 8.42 15.89 1.46
N ILE A 13 8.50 14.80 0.71
CA ILE A 13 7.35 14.04 0.20
C ILE A 13 7.34 12.71 0.93
N ASP A 14 6.31 12.49 1.74
CA ASP A 14 6.01 11.15 2.23
C ASP A 14 5.02 10.50 1.26
N PRO A 15 5.44 9.47 0.50
CA PRO A 15 4.59 8.82 -0.49
C PRO A 15 3.33 8.17 0.09
N GLN A 16 3.31 7.90 1.38
CA GLN A 16 2.21 7.31 2.13
C GLN A 16 1.40 8.34 2.92
N THR A 17 1.81 9.62 2.98
CA THR A 17 1.06 10.73 3.62
C THR A 17 -0.19 11.18 2.88
N ARG A 18 -0.97 10.26 2.33
CA ARG A 18 -2.39 10.55 2.17
C ARG A 18 -2.99 10.63 3.58
N SER A 19 -2.83 11.79 4.20
CA SER A 19 -3.43 12.13 5.48
C SER A 19 -4.92 11.80 5.38
N TYR A 20 -5.40 10.98 6.31
CA TYR A 20 -6.78 10.53 6.29
C TYR A 20 -7.67 11.76 6.34
N GLN A 21 -8.51 11.94 5.32
CA GLN A 21 -9.49 13.01 5.34
C GLN A 21 -10.36 12.82 6.58
N LYS A 22 -10.54 13.88 7.38
CA LYS A 22 -11.40 13.83 8.55
C LYS A 22 -12.81 13.41 8.15
N GLY A 23 -13.37 12.41 8.82
CA GLY A 23 -14.66 11.82 8.49
C GLY A 23 -14.62 10.80 7.34
N SER A 24 -13.44 10.43 6.84
CA SER A 24 -13.30 9.39 5.82
C SER A 24 -13.74 8.03 6.36
N TYR A 25 -14.16 7.16 5.43
CA TYR A 25 -14.52 5.78 5.73
C TYR A 25 -13.38 5.09 6.50
N ILE A 26 -12.13 5.22 6.03
CA ILE A 26 -10.98 4.60 6.70
C ILE A 26 -10.76 5.12 8.13
N GLN A 27 -10.95 6.42 8.40
CA GLN A 27 -10.86 6.95 9.77
C GLN A 27 -11.88 6.29 10.71
N LYS A 28 -13.12 6.07 10.25
CA LYS A 28 -14.13 5.38 11.05
C LYS A 28 -13.66 3.98 11.46
N TYR A 29 -13.12 3.20 10.52
CA TYR A 29 -12.68 1.84 10.82
C TYR A 29 -11.39 1.78 11.63
N MET A 30 -10.46 2.73 11.45
CA MET A 30 -9.30 2.85 12.34
C MET A 30 -9.72 3.12 13.79
N THR A 31 -10.69 4.01 14.02
CA THR A 31 -11.23 4.25 15.36
C THR A 31 -11.89 3.00 15.95
N ILE A 32 -12.66 2.26 15.14
CA ILE A 32 -13.27 0.98 15.57
C ILE A 32 -12.18 -0.03 15.96
N LEU A 33 -11.15 -0.18 15.13
CA LEU A 33 -10.03 -1.09 15.37
C LEU A 33 -9.29 -0.72 16.67
N ALA A 34 -8.91 0.54 16.82
CA ALA A 34 -8.20 1.03 18.01
C ALA A 34 -9.01 0.82 19.29
N ASN A 35 -10.31 1.12 19.26
CA ASN A 35 -11.19 0.89 20.41
C ASN A 35 -11.33 -0.60 20.74
N ALA A 36 -11.46 -1.46 19.72
CA ALA A 36 -11.55 -2.91 19.93
C ALA A 36 -10.26 -3.46 20.54
N GLU A 37 -9.10 -3.04 20.02
CA GLU A 37 -7.79 -3.43 20.55
C GLU A 37 -7.61 -2.98 22.01
N GLU A 38 -8.00 -1.75 22.34
CA GLU A 38 -7.94 -1.24 23.71
C GLU A 38 -8.81 -2.07 24.67
N VAL A 39 -10.05 -2.36 24.28
CA VAL A 39 -11.00 -3.14 25.09
C VAL A 39 -10.48 -4.56 25.29
N LEU A 40 -10.03 -5.24 24.23
CA LEU A 40 -9.51 -6.61 24.32
C LEU A 40 -8.23 -6.67 25.16
N THR A 41 -7.34 -5.69 25.01
CA THR A 41 -6.09 -5.62 25.80
C THR A 41 -6.35 -5.44 27.29
N LYS A 42 -7.41 -4.71 27.67
CA LYS A 42 -7.81 -4.53 29.07
C LYS A 42 -8.49 -5.77 29.66
N ASN A 43 -9.36 -6.42 28.88
CA ASN A 43 -10.23 -7.48 29.38
C ASN A 43 -9.58 -8.88 29.35
N LEU A 44 -8.69 -9.14 28.38
CA LEU A 44 -7.98 -10.43 28.30
C LEU A 44 -6.88 -10.50 29.36
N SER A 45 -6.58 -11.71 29.82
CA SER A 45 -5.47 -11.99 30.74
C SER A 45 -4.80 -13.32 30.39
N GLY A 46 -3.64 -13.59 31.01
CA GLY A 46 -2.91 -14.86 30.81
C GLY A 46 -2.55 -15.14 29.34
N ASP A 47 -2.71 -16.40 28.94
CA ASP A 47 -2.34 -16.88 27.62
C ASP A 47 -3.21 -16.30 26.50
N ASP A 48 -4.48 -16.00 26.76
CA ASP A 48 -5.37 -15.37 25.78
C ASP A 48 -4.89 -13.97 25.41
N LYS A 49 -4.48 -13.18 26.41
CA LYS A 49 -3.90 -11.85 26.17
C LYS A 49 -2.59 -11.95 25.38
N LYS A 50 -1.72 -12.89 25.75
CA LYS A 50 -0.45 -13.11 25.05
C LYS A 50 -0.70 -13.49 23.58
N THR A 51 -1.67 -14.35 23.32
CA THR A 51 -2.07 -14.77 21.98
C THR A 51 -2.63 -13.60 21.18
N PHE A 52 -3.54 -12.82 21.76
CA PHE A 52 -4.09 -11.63 21.12
C PHE A 52 -3.02 -10.60 20.73
N LEU A 53 -2.10 -10.27 21.66
CA LEU A 53 -1.01 -9.34 21.38
C LEU A 53 -0.06 -9.87 20.30
N SER A 54 0.19 -11.18 20.28
CA SER A 54 1.00 -11.82 19.24
C SER A 54 0.32 -11.72 17.87
N TYR A 55 -1.00 -11.96 17.82
CA TYR A 55 -1.81 -11.76 16.62
C TYR A 55 -1.80 -10.31 16.13
N ALA A 56 -2.04 -9.34 17.01
CA ALA A 56 -2.06 -7.92 16.66
C ALA A 56 -0.70 -7.48 16.09
N ASN A 57 0.40 -7.86 16.75
CA ASN A 57 1.74 -7.56 16.28
C ASN A 57 2.05 -8.19 14.91
N ALA A 58 1.76 -9.48 14.74
CA ALA A 58 1.95 -10.16 13.46
C ALA A 58 1.10 -9.54 12.35
N SER A 59 -0.15 -9.19 12.64
CA SER A 59 -1.06 -8.56 11.68
C SER A 59 -0.54 -7.20 11.22
N ASN A 60 -0.02 -6.38 12.15
CA ASN A 60 0.56 -5.08 11.82
C ASN A 60 1.81 -5.22 10.94
N ILE A 61 2.68 -6.20 11.21
CA ILE A 61 3.85 -6.47 10.36
C ILE A 61 3.42 -6.91 8.96
N VAL A 62 2.50 -7.87 8.85
CA VAL A 62 2.01 -8.36 7.55
C VAL A 62 1.37 -7.23 6.73
N LEU A 63 0.56 -6.39 7.37
CA LEU A 63 -0.04 -5.23 6.72
C LEU A 63 1.03 -4.25 6.24
N GLY A 64 2.00 -3.90 7.08
CA GLY A 64 3.09 -2.99 6.72
C GLY A 64 3.93 -3.50 5.55
N GLU A 65 4.30 -4.78 5.56
CA GLU A 65 5.02 -5.42 4.44
C GLU A 65 4.19 -5.41 3.15
N SER A 66 2.88 -5.70 3.24
CA SER A 66 1.98 -5.69 2.08
C SER A 66 1.81 -4.28 1.50
N GLU A 67 1.74 -3.26 2.34
CA GLU A 67 1.68 -1.86 1.93
C GLU A 67 2.98 -1.40 1.25
N LEU A 68 4.13 -1.80 1.79
CA LEU A 68 5.44 -1.52 1.19
C LEU A 68 5.60 -2.20 -0.17
N ASP A 69 5.22 -3.47 -0.29
CA ASP A 69 5.26 -4.20 -1.56
C ASP A 69 4.35 -3.54 -2.61
N SER A 70 3.10 -3.25 -2.23
CA SER A 70 2.14 -2.54 -3.09
C SER A 70 2.67 -1.19 -3.54
N PHE A 71 3.36 -0.46 -2.65
CA PHE A 71 3.99 0.81 -2.96
C PHE A 71 5.10 0.64 -4.01
N ILE A 72 6.03 -0.30 -3.81
CA ILE A 72 7.14 -0.57 -4.72
C ILE A 72 6.62 -1.01 -6.09
N VAL A 73 5.70 -1.98 -6.12
CA VAL A 73 5.09 -2.49 -7.35
C VAL A 73 4.36 -1.37 -8.09
N GLY A 74 3.57 -0.56 -7.38
CA GLY A 74 2.85 0.58 -7.96
C GLY A 74 3.78 1.60 -8.62
N PHE A 75 4.91 1.95 -7.98
CA PHE A 75 5.90 2.87 -8.54
C PHE A 75 6.58 2.31 -9.79
N ARG A 76 6.94 1.03 -9.77
CA ARG A 76 7.54 0.34 -10.92
C ARG A 76 6.57 0.30 -12.09
N LEU A 77 5.31 -0.05 -11.84
CA LEU A 77 4.26 -0.06 -12.87
C LEU A 77 4.03 1.33 -13.46
N GLY A 78 3.91 2.37 -12.63
CA GLY A 78 3.72 3.74 -13.11
C GLY A 78 4.90 4.24 -13.96
N THR A 79 6.12 3.90 -13.56
CA THR A 79 7.33 4.22 -14.34
C THR A 79 7.36 3.46 -15.66
N GLN A 80 7.06 2.16 -15.65
CA GLN A 80 6.99 1.34 -16.85
C GLN A 80 5.95 1.86 -17.83
N PHE A 81 4.74 2.20 -17.36
CA PHE A 81 3.70 2.80 -18.20
C PHE A 81 4.15 4.11 -18.83
N THR A 82 4.83 4.97 -18.06
CA THR A 82 5.37 6.24 -18.59
C THR A 82 6.41 5.99 -19.67
N TYR A 83 7.34 5.06 -19.44
CA TYR A 83 8.37 4.70 -20.42
C TYR A 83 7.76 4.10 -21.68
N ASP A 84 6.86 3.14 -21.55
CA ASP A 84 6.22 2.46 -22.69
C ASP A 84 5.35 3.41 -23.51
N THR A 85 4.71 4.38 -22.87
CA THR A 85 3.83 5.35 -23.56
C THR A 85 4.61 6.44 -24.28
N PHE A 86 5.67 6.98 -23.68
CA PHE A 86 6.30 8.21 -24.15
C PHE A 86 7.73 8.05 -24.68
N VAL A 87 8.41 6.95 -24.37
CA VAL A 87 9.83 6.74 -24.71
C VAL A 87 10.01 5.54 -25.63
N SER A 88 9.34 4.43 -25.34
CA SER A 88 9.39 3.23 -26.16
C SER A 88 8.59 3.41 -27.45
N ASN A 89 9.24 3.21 -28.60
CA ASN A 89 8.54 3.02 -29.88
C ASN A 89 8.23 1.54 -30.16
N THR A 90 8.68 0.66 -29.26
CA THR A 90 8.36 -0.77 -29.26
C THR A 90 6.96 -0.96 -28.70
N ALA A 91 5.95 -0.68 -29.52
CA ALA A 91 4.66 -1.32 -29.34
C ALA A 91 4.81 -2.78 -29.79
N PRO A 92 4.33 -3.77 -29.01
CA PRO A 92 4.29 -5.13 -29.53
C PRO A 92 3.44 -5.13 -30.80
N PHE A 93 4.05 -5.44 -31.95
CA PHE A 93 3.36 -5.76 -33.20
C PHE A 93 2.71 -7.14 -33.08
N THR A 94 1.91 -7.32 -32.03
CA THR A 94 1.15 -8.54 -31.82
C THR A 94 -0.22 -8.32 -32.42
N ASP A 95 -0.50 -9.04 -33.50
CA ASP A 95 -1.85 -9.07 -34.09
C ASP A 95 -2.76 -9.91 -33.19
N PHE A 96 -3.26 -9.31 -32.11
CA PHE A 96 -4.16 -9.96 -31.14
C PHE A 96 -5.51 -10.41 -31.74
N LEU A 97 -5.80 -9.98 -32.97
CA LEU A 97 -7.06 -10.26 -33.68
C LEU A 97 -6.86 -11.10 -34.95
N LYS A 98 -5.64 -11.58 -35.25
CA LYS A 98 -5.47 -12.54 -36.34
C LYS A 98 -6.04 -13.88 -35.87
N GLU A 99 -7.03 -14.39 -36.61
CA GLU A 99 -7.48 -15.77 -36.45
C GLU A 99 -6.28 -16.71 -36.57
N GLU A 100 -6.13 -17.64 -35.63
CA GLU A 100 -5.19 -18.75 -35.77
C GLU A 100 -5.56 -19.49 -37.05
N ALA A 101 -4.72 -19.37 -38.08
CA ALA A 101 -4.96 -20.08 -39.33
C ALA A 101 -4.93 -21.59 -39.03
N GLU A 102 -6.04 -22.28 -39.35
CA GLU A 102 -6.20 -23.73 -39.29
C GLU A 102 -5.10 -24.49 -40.06
#